data_AF-A0A383CLP7-F1
#
_entry.id   AF-A0A383CLP7-F1
#
_cell.length_a   1.000
_cell.length_b   1.000
_cell.length_c   1.000
_cell.angle_alpha   90.00
_cell.angle_beta   90.00
_cell.angle_gamma   90.00
#
_symmetry.space_group_name_H-M   'P 1'
#
loop_
_entity.id
_entity.type
_entity.pdbx_description
1 polymer ?
#
loop_
_entity_poly.entity_id
_entity_poly.type
_entity_poly.pdbx_seq_one_letter_code
_entity_poly.pdbx_strand_id
1 'polypeptide(L)'
;MSAASRHFLFLTLILAGATVHAQRGYRLTSQTIEVDRASHWRAWSIPPGLVTISSSGRVQPISLAASVNASLNAGDFTYELAGGLRNSYDNAADDAGILRATGGIKRASSSPSSAGRTMDGDDFTYW
;
A
#
# COMPACT_ATOMS: atom_id res chain seq x y z
N MET A 1 -20.05 -40.25 -44.04
CA MET A 1 -19.10 -40.16 -42.91
C MET A 1 -19.42 -41.27 -41.92
N SER A 2 -18.50 -42.21 -41.70
CA SER A 2 -18.68 -43.38 -40.81
C SER A 2 -18.93 -42.94 -39.36
N ALA A 3 -19.76 -43.67 -38.61
CA ALA A 3 -20.05 -43.44 -37.20
C ALA A 3 -18.78 -43.35 -36.34
N ALA A 4 -17.72 -44.07 -36.72
CA ALA A 4 -16.42 -44.05 -36.07
C ALA A 4 -15.72 -42.66 -36.14
N SER A 5 -15.88 -41.93 -37.24
CA SER A 5 -15.30 -40.59 -37.41
C SER A 5 -16.02 -39.54 -36.56
N ARG A 6 -17.34 -39.71 -36.34
CA ARG A 6 -18.13 -38.80 -35.47
C ARG A 6 -17.78 -38.99 -33.99
N HIS A 7 -17.52 -40.23 -33.56
CA HIS A 7 -17.11 -40.51 -32.18
C HIS A 7 -15.70 -40.02 -31.88
N PHE A 8 -14.77 -40.14 -32.83
CA PHE A 8 -13.41 -39.63 -32.66
C PHE A 8 -13.37 -38.10 -32.54
N LEU A 9 -14.19 -37.39 -33.34
CA LEU A 9 -14.30 -35.93 -33.31
C LEU A 9 -14.97 -35.41 -32.02
N PHE A 10 -15.98 -36.12 -31.51
CA PHE A 10 -16.62 -35.78 -30.24
C PHE A 10 -15.66 -36.00 -29.05
N LEU A 11 -14.88 -37.07 -29.06
CA LEU A 11 -13.90 -37.34 -27.99
C LEU A 11 -12.78 -36.29 -27.95
N THR A 12 -12.30 -35.83 -29.12
CA THR A 12 -11.30 -34.76 -29.21
C THR A 12 -11.85 -33.40 -28.79
N LEU A 13 -13.12 -33.09 -29.09
CA LEU A 13 -13.76 -31.85 -28.68
C LEU A 13 -14.00 -31.77 -27.16
N ILE A 14 -14.33 -32.91 -26.52
CA ILE A 14 -14.50 -33.01 -25.06
C ILE A 14 -13.15 -32.91 -24.33
N LEU A 15 -12.07 -33.50 -24.87
CA LEU A 15 -10.72 -33.37 -24.30
C LEU A 15 -10.13 -31.96 -24.50
N ALA A 16 -10.48 -31.26 -25.58
CA ALA A 16 -10.02 -29.89 -25.83
C ALA A 16 -10.74 -28.85 -24.94
N GLY A 17 -12.01 -29.07 -24.61
CA GLY A 17 -12.81 -28.13 -23.80
C GLY A 17 -12.48 -28.14 -22.29
N ALA A 18 -11.88 -29.21 -21.77
CA ALA A 18 -11.61 -29.37 -20.34
C ALA A 18 -10.34 -28.65 -19.84
N THR A 19 -9.49 -28.14 -20.72
CA THR A 19 -8.12 -27.69 -20.34
C THR A 19 -7.98 -26.20 -20.02
N VAL A 20 -9.02 -25.37 -20.20
CA VAL A 20 -8.82 -23.90 -20.19
C VAL A 20 -9.46 -23.17 -19.00
N HIS A 21 -10.37 -23.80 -18.24
CA HIS A 21 -11.10 -23.12 -17.16
C HIS A 21 -10.74 -23.54 -15.72
N ALA A 22 -9.92 -24.57 -15.50
CA ALA A 22 -9.75 -25.18 -14.18
C ALA A 22 -8.43 -24.86 -13.42
N GLN A 23 -7.62 -23.89 -13.86
CA GLN A 23 -6.30 -23.60 -13.23
C GLN A 23 -6.04 -22.12 -12.98
N ARG A 24 -7.08 -21.32 -12.72
CA ARG A 24 -6.90 -19.94 -12.26
C ARG A 24 -6.74 -19.96 -10.75
N GLY A 25 -5.51 -19.84 -10.29
CA GLY A 25 -5.21 -19.67 -8.87
C GLY A 25 -4.52 -20.84 -8.18
N TYR A 26 -4.29 -21.94 -8.89
CA TYR A 26 -3.53 -23.10 -8.41
C TYR A 26 -3.18 -24.00 -9.59
N ARG A 27 -2.21 -24.90 -9.38
CA ARG A 27 -1.90 -26.01 -10.27
C ARG A 27 -2.25 -27.33 -9.60
N LEU A 28 -3.00 -28.18 -10.29
CA LEU A 28 -3.25 -29.55 -9.83
C LEU A 28 -2.18 -30.48 -10.41
N THR A 29 -1.58 -31.31 -9.56
CA THR A 29 -0.74 -32.44 -9.97
C THR A 29 -1.46 -33.75 -9.64
N SER A 30 -0.86 -34.90 -9.95
CA SER A 30 -1.44 -36.20 -9.59
C SER A 30 -1.56 -36.42 -8.08
N GLN A 31 -0.84 -35.64 -7.25
CA GLN A 31 -0.72 -35.88 -5.81
C GLN A 31 -0.86 -34.61 -4.95
N THR A 32 -0.82 -33.42 -5.56
CA THR A 32 -0.77 -32.15 -4.83
C THR A 32 -1.59 -31.06 -5.51
N ILE A 33 -2.01 -30.10 -4.71
CA ILE A 33 -2.47 -28.78 -5.18
C ILE A 33 -1.35 -27.80 -4.83
N GLU A 34 -0.83 -27.12 -5.84
CA GLU A 34 0.30 -26.21 -5.70
C GLU A 34 -0.12 -24.75 -5.90
N VAL A 35 0.30 -23.89 -4.98
CA VAL A 35 0.09 -22.44 -5.01
C VAL A 35 1.42 -21.74 -4.73
N ASP A 36 2.28 -21.72 -5.74
CA ASP A 36 3.69 -21.30 -5.61
C ASP A 36 4.09 -20.14 -6.54
N ARG A 37 3.19 -19.69 -7.42
CA ARG A 37 3.45 -18.60 -8.39
C ARG A 37 2.65 -17.36 -8.07
N ALA A 38 3.20 -16.20 -8.43
CA ALA A 38 2.51 -14.92 -8.30
C ALA A 38 1.17 -14.89 -9.07
N SER A 39 1.10 -15.54 -10.23
CA SER A 39 -0.14 -15.66 -11.01
C SER A 39 -1.21 -16.50 -10.32
N HIS A 40 -0.84 -17.45 -9.46
CA HIS A 40 -1.80 -18.21 -8.67
C HIS A 40 -2.48 -17.28 -7.65
N TRP A 41 -1.69 -16.59 -6.82
CA TRP A 41 -2.22 -15.68 -5.82
C TRP A 41 -3.04 -14.53 -6.40
N ARG A 42 -2.61 -13.96 -7.53
CA ARG A 42 -3.32 -12.84 -8.18
C ARG A 42 -4.65 -13.24 -8.83
N ALA A 43 -4.90 -14.53 -9.03
CA ALA A 43 -6.19 -14.99 -9.53
C ALA A 43 -7.28 -14.99 -8.45
N TRP A 44 -6.90 -14.87 -7.18
CA TRP A 44 -7.84 -14.83 -6.06
C TRP A 44 -8.28 -13.39 -5.81
N SER A 45 -9.50 -13.21 -5.28
CA SER A 45 -9.96 -11.89 -4.87
C SER A 45 -9.25 -11.49 -3.57
N ILE A 46 -8.40 -10.47 -3.65
CA ILE A 46 -7.61 -9.95 -2.52
C ILE A 46 -7.96 -8.47 -2.38
N PRO A 47 -8.41 -8.02 -1.19
CA PRO A 47 -8.62 -6.60 -0.95
C PRO A 47 -7.34 -5.80 -1.23
N PRO A 48 -7.43 -4.67 -1.96
CA PRO A 48 -6.27 -3.84 -2.22
C PRO A 48 -5.67 -3.36 -0.89
N GLY A 49 -4.34 -3.35 -0.81
CA GLY A 49 -3.63 -2.87 0.39
C GLY A 49 -3.46 -3.90 1.51
N LEU A 50 -3.88 -5.16 1.34
CA LEU A 50 -3.73 -6.18 2.38
C LEU A 50 -2.36 -6.90 2.33
N VAL A 51 -1.91 -7.25 1.13
CA VAL A 51 -0.69 -8.04 0.91
C VAL A 51 0.12 -7.53 -0.28
N THR A 52 1.42 -7.77 -0.25
CA THR A 52 2.29 -7.72 -1.42
C THR A 52 2.56 -9.14 -1.93
N ILE A 53 2.54 -9.31 -3.25
CA ILE A 53 2.84 -10.59 -3.91
C ILE A 53 4.07 -10.36 -4.78
N SER A 54 5.20 -10.92 -4.35
CA SER A 54 6.46 -10.87 -5.09
C SER A 54 6.37 -11.60 -6.44
N SER A 55 7.32 -11.33 -7.34
CA SER A 55 7.43 -12.04 -8.63
C SER A 55 7.64 -13.54 -8.46
N SER A 56 8.32 -13.97 -7.39
CA SER A 56 8.58 -15.38 -7.08
C SER A 56 7.41 -16.10 -6.41
N GLY A 57 6.27 -15.43 -6.20
CA GLY A 57 5.08 -16.04 -5.58
C GLY A 57 5.06 -16.05 -4.06
N ARG A 58 6.01 -15.38 -3.40
CA ARG A 58 5.92 -15.12 -1.95
C ARG A 58 4.83 -14.06 -1.69
N VAL A 59 3.99 -14.31 -0.69
CA VAL A 59 2.94 -13.42 -0.19
C VAL A 59 3.38 -12.86 1.16
N GLN A 60 3.28 -11.55 1.34
CA GLN A 60 3.60 -10.87 2.59
C GLN A 60 2.52 -9.86 2.97
N PRO A 61 2.20 -9.70 4.26
CA PRO A 61 1.32 -8.63 4.70
C PRO A 61 1.93 -7.27 4.35
N ILE A 62 1.07 -6.29 4.07
CA ILE A 62 1.48 -4.89 4.10
C ILE A 62 1.51 -4.47 5.57
N SER A 63 2.66 -4.03 6.05
CA SER A 63 2.76 -3.35 7.34
C SER A 63 2.10 -1.98 7.23
N LEU A 64 1.00 -1.80 7.95
CA LEU A 64 0.45 -0.48 8.17
C LEU A 64 1.44 0.31 9.04
N ALA A 65 1.61 1.60 8.73
CA ALA A 65 2.28 2.50 9.65
C ALA A 65 1.55 2.44 11.00
N ALA A 66 2.32 2.45 12.10
CA ALA A 66 1.73 2.52 13.43
C ALA A 66 0.77 3.73 13.50
N SER A 67 -0.31 3.61 14.26
CA SER A 67 -1.14 4.76 14.62
C SER A 67 -0.27 5.74 15.40
N VAL A 68 0.27 6.76 14.73
CA VAL A 68 1.05 7.82 15.34
C VAL A 68 0.08 8.91 15.76
N ASN A 69 -0.07 9.12 17.07
CA ASN A 69 -0.71 10.32 17.56
C ASN A 69 0.29 11.48 17.46
N ALA A 70 0.21 12.22 16.35
CA ALA A 70 1.09 13.36 16.10
C ALA A 70 0.96 14.44 17.19
N SER A 71 -0.12 14.48 17.98
CA SER A 71 -0.24 15.49 19.03
C SER A 71 0.75 15.29 20.18
N LEU A 72 1.20 14.04 20.42
CA LEU A 72 2.12 13.73 21.52
C LEU A 72 3.54 14.25 21.28
N ASN A 73 3.93 14.42 20.01
CA ASN A 73 5.30 14.76 19.64
C ASN A 73 5.37 15.51 18.30
N ALA A 74 4.40 16.38 18.01
CA ALA A 74 4.33 17.13 16.76
C ALA A 74 5.63 17.90 16.48
N GLY A 75 6.28 18.40 17.53
CA GLY A 75 7.54 19.14 17.46
C GLY A 75 8.76 18.30 17.04
N ASP A 76 8.69 16.98 17.11
CA ASP A 76 9.82 16.09 16.76
C ASP A 76 9.89 15.80 15.25
N PHE A 77 8.80 16.02 14.52
CA PHE A 77 8.75 15.78 13.08
C PHE A 77 9.39 16.95 12.34
N THR A 78 10.42 16.69 11.54
CA THR A 78 11.02 17.71 10.66
C THR A 78 11.07 17.23 9.22
N TYR A 79 10.81 18.15 8.28
CA TYR A 79 10.92 17.88 6.86
C TYR A 79 11.62 19.04 6.15
N GLU A 80 12.35 18.71 5.10
CA GLU A 80 13.07 19.70 4.29
C GLU A 80 12.11 20.54 3.45
N LEU A 81 12.45 21.81 3.30
CA LEU A 81 11.77 22.76 2.42
C LEU A 81 12.71 23.21 1.31
N ALA A 82 12.14 23.44 0.13
CA ALA A 82 12.84 24.21 -0.90
C ALA A 82 13.13 25.64 -0.38
N GLY A 83 14.34 26.16 -0.60
CA GLY A 83 14.80 27.43 -0.01
C GLY A 83 13.88 28.64 -0.28
N GLY A 84 13.22 28.68 -1.44
CA GLY A 84 12.25 29.73 -1.78
C GLY A 84 11.00 29.76 -0.90
N LEU A 85 10.79 28.76 -0.05
CA LEU A 85 9.60 28.63 0.80
C LEU A 85 9.79 29.21 2.21
N ARG A 86 10.98 29.74 2.58
CA ARG A 86 11.27 30.31 3.93
C ARG A 86 10.14 31.20 4.45
N ASN A 87 9.70 32.15 3.63
CA ASN A 87 8.70 33.16 4.01
C ASN A 87 7.25 32.66 3.91
N SER A 88 7.04 31.38 3.60
CA SER A 88 5.72 30.73 3.56
C SER A 88 5.42 29.90 4.80
N TYR A 89 6.41 29.75 5.69
CA TYR A 89 6.36 28.87 6.87
C TYR A 89 6.85 29.62 8.11
N ASP A 90 5.99 29.78 9.10
CA ASP A 90 6.34 30.45 10.36
C ASP A 90 7.16 29.53 11.26
N ASN A 91 7.03 28.22 11.07
CA ASN A 91 7.77 27.15 11.74
C ASN A 91 9.03 26.70 10.98
N ALA A 92 9.48 27.49 9.99
CA ALA A 92 10.70 27.16 9.27
C ALA A 92 11.95 27.59 10.06
N ALA A 93 12.95 26.74 10.06
CA ALA A 93 14.25 26.97 10.67
C ALA A 93 15.37 26.39 9.80
N ASP A 94 16.52 27.05 9.81
CA ASP A 94 17.72 26.51 9.19
C ASP A 94 18.39 25.54 10.17
N ASP A 95 18.56 24.30 9.73
CA ASP A 95 19.21 23.24 10.49
C ASP A 95 20.35 22.65 9.64
N ALA A 96 21.59 22.81 10.11
CA ALA A 96 22.81 22.40 9.41
C ALA A 96 22.91 22.89 7.94
N GLY A 97 22.36 24.07 7.64
CA GLY A 97 22.35 24.66 6.28
C GLY A 97 21.26 24.12 5.35
N ILE A 98 20.35 23.30 5.88
CA ILE A 98 19.15 22.82 5.18
C ILE A 98 17.95 23.56 5.78
N LEU A 99 17.14 24.18 4.92
CA LEU A 99 15.90 24.78 5.36
C LEU A 99 14.90 23.66 5.70
N ARG A 100 14.44 23.62 6.96
CA ARG A 100 13.46 22.63 7.42
C ARG A 100 12.23 23.33 7.98
N ALA A 101 11.10 22.64 7.96
CA ALA A 101 9.94 22.96 8.78
C ALA A 101 9.75 21.88 9.84
N THR A 102 9.36 22.33 11.03
CA THR A 102 9.14 21.49 12.20
C THR A 102 7.65 21.31 12.42
N GLY A 103 7.14 20.10 12.17
CA GLY A 103 5.78 19.64 12.46
C GLY A 103 4.68 20.66 12.16
N GLY A 104 3.67 20.68 13.03
CA GLY A 104 3.05 21.93 13.44
C GLY A 104 2.16 22.66 12.43
N ILE A 105 1.76 23.86 12.85
CA ILE A 105 1.01 24.81 12.03
C ILE A 105 1.99 25.52 11.10
N LYS A 106 1.77 25.40 9.79
CA LYS A 106 2.56 26.07 8.76
C LYS A 106 2.63 27.59 8.97
N ARG A 107 1.50 28.21 9.32
CA ARG A 107 1.38 29.65 9.52
C ARG A 107 0.24 29.99 10.47
N ALA A 108 0.52 30.84 11.43
CA ALA A 108 -0.46 31.36 12.36
C ALA A 108 -0.37 32.89 12.34
N SER A 109 -1.12 33.48 11.41
CA SER A 109 -1.13 34.92 11.17
C SER A 109 -1.28 35.73 12.47
N SER A 110 -2.17 35.30 13.35
CA SER A 110 -2.31 35.82 14.71
C SER A 110 -1.68 34.86 15.73
N SER A 111 -0.97 35.43 16.70
CA SER A 111 -0.37 34.68 17.82
C SER A 111 0.49 33.48 17.40
N PRO A 112 1.51 33.67 16.53
CA PRO A 112 2.35 32.58 16.02
C PRO A 112 3.12 31.85 17.12
N SER A 113 3.42 32.51 18.23
CA SER A 113 4.10 31.90 19.39
C SER A 113 3.25 30.89 20.16
N SER A 114 1.91 30.98 20.10
CA SER A 114 0.99 30.04 20.78
C SER A 114 0.35 29.02 19.83
N ALA A 115 0.54 29.17 18.53
CA ALA A 115 -0.06 28.31 17.50
C ALA A 115 0.23 26.81 17.66
N GLY A 116 1.40 26.45 18.19
CA GLY A 116 1.75 25.05 18.45
C GLY A 116 0.80 24.34 19.42
N ARG A 117 0.13 25.09 20.30
CA ARG A 117 -0.80 24.56 21.32
C ARG A 117 -2.03 23.89 20.73
N THR A 118 -2.43 24.25 19.51
CA THR A 118 -3.57 23.60 18.84
C THR A 118 -3.35 22.11 18.60
N MET A 119 -2.10 21.63 18.60
CA MET A 119 -1.75 20.24 18.31
C MET A 119 -0.85 19.63 19.38
N ASP A 120 -0.79 20.18 20.59
CA ASP A 120 0.05 19.62 21.67
C ASP A 120 -0.63 18.47 22.43
N GLY A 121 -1.92 18.25 22.21
CA GLY A 121 -2.68 17.16 22.83
C GLY A 121 -2.93 17.33 24.32
N ASP A 122 -2.75 18.55 24.87
CA ASP A 122 -3.07 18.89 26.25
C ASP A 122 -4.41 19.65 26.29
N ASP A 123 -5.38 19.08 27.00
CA ASP A 123 -6.73 19.62 27.13
C ASP A 123 -6.80 20.96 27.89
N PHE A 124 -5.71 21.38 28.53
CA PHE A 124 -5.62 22.66 29.24
C PHE A 124 -4.96 23.78 28.43
N THR A 125 -4.44 23.49 27.24
CA THR A 125 -3.79 24.48 26.39
C THR A 125 -4.75 25.04 25.34
N TYR A 126 -4.68 26.36 25.13
CA TYR A 126 -5.50 27.07 24.15
C TYR A 126 -4.67 28.06 23.33
N TRP A 127 -5.13 28.30 22.10
CA TRP A 127 -4.56 29.24 21.14
C TRP A 127 -5.01 30.67 21.39
#